data_AF-A0A7G9SBP8-F1
#
_entry.id   AF-A0A7G9SBP8-F1
#
_cell.length_a   1.000
_cell.length_b   1.000
_cell.length_c   1.000
_cell.angle_alpha   90.00
_cell.angle_beta   90.00
_cell.angle_gamma   90.00
#
_symmetry.space_group_name_H-M   'P 1'
#
loop_
_entity.id
_entity.type
_entity.pdbx_description
1 polymer ?
#
loop_
_entity_poly.entity_id
_entity_poly.type
_entity_poly.pdbx_seq_one_letter_code
_entity_poly.pdbx_strand_id
1 'polypeptide(L)'
;MPKSDAVSPHVTALRSLLSSPDRQIIGHFRCEPGIVEVVVGHDSVWAVLRRPGRGGFALRSAYLAGAFSAEWLGPTDGILARLRIESAAGVHEVRFANGDGFPGCLRMTVTLTPSRHLLIPFVPRDLYPLDREDDPTLSRGKVKAAQRGLNGGLLYLSIDKPDFGDLLYFQNLTAMNDYYRATDTTPDSAVGGEWPELGYLLPTPPQSASPPVSPLKARRCYTLSDAILLFGDGVDGERPSAKRFIDWLGRIYLMIDRPTTEFRDWVGRAERTLRDLDKAPEATIRHYGHRYIHPYVAAEYPDSMVQLATVQSIHEWGRWCGQPHPLEEEFAAGLGRFFDKALGTVRRYLPNVGNDKDADAVDSWYLYHPLMNLGRLALEGYDRAGSLFRDSLDFAIKAARHFRYEWPVQFKVTDFSIITKNAGDSGRGQTDVGASTHGS
;
A
#
# COMPACT_ATOMS: atom_id res chain seq x y z
N MET A 1 -21.33 8.90 -9.06
CA MET A 1 -22.52 9.04 -8.20
C MET A 1 -22.54 10.46 -7.64
N PRO A 2 -23.72 11.10 -7.49
CA PRO A 2 -23.81 12.36 -6.76
C PRO A 2 -23.32 12.15 -5.32
N LYS A 3 -22.40 13.00 -4.84
CA LYS A 3 -21.94 12.97 -3.45
C LYS A 3 -23.15 13.20 -2.54
N SER A 4 -23.39 12.30 -1.60
CA SER A 4 -24.42 12.45 -0.58
C SER A 4 -24.11 13.68 0.27
N ASP A 5 -25.12 14.53 0.55
CA ASP A 5 -25.01 15.64 1.51
C ASP A 5 -25.08 15.16 2.98
N ALA A 6 -25.08 13.84 3.20
CA ALA A 6 -25.08 13.25 4.54
C ALA A 6 -23.76 13.54 5.28
N VAL A 7 -23.88 14.08 6.49
CA VAL A 7 -22.77 14.28 7.42
C VAL A 7 -22.97 13.43 8.66
N SER A 8 -21.90 12.87 9.21
CA SER A 8 -22.00 12.09 10.45
C SER A 8 -22.17 12.99 11.68
N PRO A 9 -22.64 12.43 12.82
CA PRO A 9 -22.67 13.16 14.09
C PRO A 9 -21.31 13.74 14.50
N HIS A 10 -20.19 13.10 14.10
CA HIS A 10 -18.84 13.58 14.43
C HIS A 10 -18.49 14.87 13.69
N VAL A 11 -18.92 15.00 12.43
CA VAL A 11 -18.76 16.23 11.64
C VAL A 11 -19.60 17.36 12.27
N THR A 12 -20.85 17.09 12.61
CA THR A 12 -21.74 18.08 13.23
C THR A 12 -21.23 18.52 14.61
N ALA A 13 -20.72 17.59 15.42
CA ALA A 13 -20.14 17.89 16.72
C ALA A 13 -18.88 18.77 16.61
N LEU A 14 -17.98 18.45 15.68
CA LEU A 14 -16.79 19.27 15.42
C LEU A 14 -17.18 20.67 14.95
N ARG A 15 -18.11 20.78 13.99
CA ARG A 15 -18.61 22.07 13.50
C ARG A 15 -19.16 22.93 14.65
N SER A 16 -20.01 22.35 15.49
CA SER A 16 -20.58 23.04 16.65
C SER A 16 -19.52 23.49 17.65
N LEU A 17 -18.49 22.68 17.89
CA LEU A 17 -17.37 23.03 18.76
C LEU A 17 -16.59 24.22 18.21
N LEU A 18 -16.25 24.21 16.91
CA LEU A 18 -15.42 25.25 16.31
C LEU A 18 -16.18 26.57 16.11
N SER A 19 -17.49 26.51 15.87
CA SER A 19 -18.34 27.71 15.81
C SER A 19 -18.62 28.34 17.18
N SER A 20 -18.34 27.62 18.28
CA SER A 20 -18.60 28.13 19.63
C SER A 20 -17.56 29.20 20.02
N PRO A 21 -18.00 30.40 20.46
CA PRO A 21 -17.10 31.42 20.99
C PRO A 21 -16.48 31.01 22.33
N ASP A 22 -17.18 30.18 23.10
CA ASP A 22 -16.78 29.75 24.45
C ASP A 22 -16.03 28.41 24.44
N ARG A 23 -15.51 27.99 23.26
CA ARG A 23 -14.74 26.75 23.15
C ARG A 23 -13.49 26.82 24.04
N GLN A 24 -13.19 25.71 24.70
CA GLN A 24 -12.04 25.63 25.60
C GLN A 24 -10.75 25.41 24.79
N ILE A 25 -9.89 26.42 24.72
CA ILE A 25 -8.54 26.32 24.17
C ILE A 25 -7.56 26.17 25.34
N ILE A 26 -6.79 25.07 25.35
CA ILE A 26 -5.85 24.78 26.44
C ILE A 26 -4.39 25.09 26.09
N GLY A 27 -4.10 25.34 24.82
CA GLY A 27 -2.76 25.70 24.37
C GLY A 27 -2.69 25.96 22.87
N HIS A 28 -1.55 26.48 22.43
CA HIS A 28 -1.24 26.66 21.01
C HIS A 28 0.26 26.55 20.77
N PHE A 29 0.64 26.21 19.54
CA PHE A 29 2.03 26.19 19.10
C PHE A 29 2.13 26.52 17.61
N ARG A 30 3.33 26.92 17.16
CA ARG A 30 3.58 27.19 15.74
C ARG A 30 4.05 25.92 15.04
N CYS A 31 3.47 25.66 13.88
CA CYS A 31 3.90 24.64 12.95
C CYS A 31 3.58 25.16 11.55
N GLU A 32 4.58 25.36 10.71
CA GLU A 32 4.33 25.78 9.33
C GLU A 32 3.30 24.84 8.66
N PRO A 33 2.36 25.38 7.88
CA PRO A 33 2.25 26.75 7.40
C PRO A 33 1.48 27.72 8.33
N GLY A 34 1.25 27.39 9.61
CA GLY A 34 0.38 28.19 10.47
C GLY A 34 0.54 28.00 11.97
N ILE A 35 -0.58 28.16 12.67
CA ILE A 35 -0.68 27.99 14.12
C ILE A 35 -1.61 26.81 14.38
N VAL A 36 -1.22 25.97 15.33
CA VAL A 36 -2.04 24.88 15.85
C VAL A 36 -2.61 25.30 17.19
N GLU A 37 -3.92 25.32 17.31
CA GLU A 37 -4.64 25.47 18.58
C GLU A 37 -5.07 24.09 19.09
N VAL A 38 -4.96 23.86 20.40
CA VAL A 38 -5.50 22.65 21.02
C VAL A 38 -6.81 22.96 21.70
N VAL A 39 -7.89 22.38 21.15
CA VAL A 39 -9.28 22.62 21.53
C VAL A 39 -9.84 21.38 22.22
N VAL A 40 -10.46 21.58 23.37
CA VAL A 40 -11.15 20.53 24.12
C VAL A 40 -12.63 20.56 23.77
N GLY A 41 -13.12 19.45 23.22
CA GLY A 41 -14.53 19.20 22.96
C GLY A 41 -15.16 18.30 24.01
N HIS A 42 -16.43 17.93 23.80
CA HIS A 42 -17.16 17.06 24.72
C HIS A 42 -16.63 15.61 24.72
N ASP A 43 -16.24 15.09 23.56
CA ASP A 43 -15.83 13.69 23.37
C ASP A 43 -14.42 13.54 22.78
N SER A 44 -13.72 14.65 22.55
CA SER A 44 -12.49 14.66 21.78
C SER A 44 -11.59 15.83 22.18
N VAL A 45 -10.28 15.63 22.05
CA VAL A 45 -9.30 16.72 22.01
C VAL A 45 -8.79 16.87 20.58
N TRP A 46 -8.73 18.10 20.10
CA TRP A 46 -8.43 18.44 18.71
C TRP A 46 -7.20 19.34 18.60
N ALA A 47 -6.31 19.03 17.67
CA ALA A 47 -5.30 19.95 17.17
C ALA A 47 -5.82 20.60 15.88
N VAL A 48 -6.10 21.90 15.94
CA VAL A 48 -6.68 22.66 14.83
C VAL A 48 -5.60 23.53 14.22
N LEU A 49 -5.10 23.12 13.05
CA LEU A 49 -4.11 23.87 12.27
C LEU A 49 -4.83 24.82 11.32
N ARG A 50 -4.50 26.11 11.40
CA ARG A 50 -5.04 27.13 10.49
C ARG A 50 -3.94 27.81 9.69
N ARG A 51 -4.17 27.91 8.38
CA ARG A 51 -3.39 28.73 7.46
C ARG A 51 -4.16 30.04 7.21
N PRO A 52 -3.60 31.21 7.56
CA PRO A 52 -4.32 32.48 7.48
C PRO A 52 -4.99 32.70 6.11
N GLY A 53 -6.32 32.88 6.11
CA GLY A 53 -7.13 33.11 4.90
C GLY A 53 -7.25 31.91 3.94
N ARG A 54 -6.66 30.76 4.26
CA ARG A 54 -6.58 29.57 3.39
C ARG A 54 -7.18 28.31 4.04
N GLY A 55 -7.95 28.48 5.13
CA GLY A 55 -8.58 27.40 5.88
C GLY A 55 -7.61 26.57 6.70
N GLY A 56 -7.93 25.30 6.93
CA GLY A 56 -7.17 24.48 7.86
C GLY A 56 -7.55 23.01 7.89
N PHE A 57 -7.09 22.33 8.94
CA PHE A 57 -7.52 20.99 9.29
C PHE A 57 -7.67 20.85 10.80
N ALA A 58 -8.64 20.05 11.22
CA ALA A 58 -8.71 19.53 12.58
C ALA A 58 -8.19 18.09 12.59
N LEU A 59 -7.20 17.83 13.43
CA LEU A 59 -6.65 16.51 13.71
C LEU A 59 -7.12 16.07 15.11
N ARG A 60 -7.87 14.97 15.19
CA ARG A 60 -8.34 14.42 16.46
C ARG A 60 -7.17 13.77 17.18
N SER A 61 -6.80 14.33 18.32
CA SER A 61 -5.68 13.84 19.14
C SER A 61 -6.09 12.77 20.15
N ALA A 62 -7.35 12.76 20.57
CA ALA A 62 -7.94 11.70 21.37
C ALA A 62 -9.46 11.69 21.18
N TYR A 63 -10.06 10.50 21.16
CA TYR A 63 -11.50 10.29 21.28
C TYR A 63 -11.78 9.59 22.60
N LEU A 64 -12.73 10.11 23.38
CA LEU A 64 -12.93 9.76 24.78
C LEU A 64 -14.41 9.51 25.04
N ALA A 65 -14.73 8.28 25.41
CA ALA A 65 -16.07 7.92 25.85
C ALA A 65 -16.28 8.37 27.30
N GLY A 66 -16.90 9.54 27.48
CA GLY A 66 -17.28 10.09 28.79
C GLY A 66 -16.42 11.25 29.27
N ALA A 67 -16.61 11.66 30.52
CA ALA A 67 -15.92 12.81 31.09
C ALA A 67 -14.40 12.59 31.18
N PHE A 68 -13.66 13.67 30.91
CA PHE A 68 -12.20 13.68 30.96
C PHE A 68 -11.69 15.07 31.37
N SER A 69 -10.43 15.12 31.80
CA SER A 69 -9.66 16.35 31.93
C SER A 69 -8.51 16.34 30.94
N ALA A 70 -8.13 17.52 30.43
CA ALA A 70 -6.99 17.69 29.55
C ALA A 70 -6.09 18.79 30.10
N GLU A 71 -4.81 18.46 30.28
CA GLU A 71 -3.77 19.34 30.79
C GLU A 71 -2.75 19.62 29.68
N TRP A 72 -2.44 20.89 29.50
CA TRP A 72 -1.36 21.35 28.64
C TRP A 72 -0.04 21.35 29.39
N LEU A 73 0.92 20.53 28.94
CA LEU A 73 2.24 20.41 29.57
C LEU A 73 3.31 21.26 28.88
N GLY A 74 2.96 21.95 27.80
CA GLY A 74 3.88 22.82 27.05
C GLY A 74 4.94 22.09 26.21
N PRO A 75 5.78 22.87 25.52
CA PRO A 75 6.91 22.35 24.74
C PRO A 75 8.05 21.86 25.63
N THR A 76 8.89 20.99 25.06
CA THR A 76 10.21 20.61 25.60
C THR A 76 11.19 20.44 24.43
N ASP A 77 12.45 20.11 24.70
CA ASP A 77 13.45 19.90 23.63
C ASP A 77 12.95 18.91 22.58
N GLY A 78 12.90 19.35 21.31
CA GLY A 78 12.42 18.57 20.17
C GLY A 78 10.90 18.33 20.10
N ILE A 79 10.11 18.86 21.03
CA ILE A 79 8.67 18.64 21.14
C ILE A 79 7.95 19.99 21.15
N LEU A 80 7.08 20.22 20.18
CA LEU A 80 6.29 21.45 20.04
C LEU A 80 5.24 21.60 21.13
N ALA A 81 4.64 20.49 21.56
CA ALA A 81 3.62 20.47 22.60
C ALA A 81 3.42 19.08 23.17
N ARG A 82 3.02 19.02 24.45
CA ARG A 82 2.59 17.80 25.13
C ARG A 82 1.28 18.03 25.85
N LEU A 83 0.43 17.00 25.83
CA LEU A 83 -0.80 16.97 26.60
C LEU A 83 -0.91 15.69 27.39
N ARG A 84 -1.51 15.83 28.56
CA ARG A 84 -1.95 14.71 29.38
C ARG A 84 -3.47 14.77 29.48
N ILE A 85 -4.13 13.67 29.16
CA ILE A 85 -5.58 13.58 29.18
C ILE A 85 -5.96 12.42 30.08
N GLU A 86 -6.73 12.70 31.13
CA GLU A 86 -7.16 11.69 32.10
C GLU A 86 -8.66 11.43 31.97
N SER A 87 -9.03 10.14 31.91
CA SER A 87 -10.42 9.70 31.79
C SER A 87 -10.62 8.39 32.55
N ALA A 88 -11.86 7.91 32.62
CA ALA A 88 -12.16 6.59 33.19
C ALA A 88 -11.41 5.44 32.47
N ALA A 89 -11.16 5.59 31.16
CA ALA A 89 -10.45 4.60 30.35
C ALA A 89 -8.96 4.49 30.73
N GLY A 90 -8.36 5.57 31.23
CA GLY A 90 -6.93 5.66 31.52
C GLY A 90 -6.36 7.02 31.15
N VAL A 91 -5.04 7.06 31.01
CA VAL A 91 -4.28 8.26 30.70
C VAL A 91 -3.83 8.21 29.25
N HIS A 92 -4.19 9.25 28.48
CA HIS A 92 -3.59 9.48 27.17
C HIS A 92 -2.46 10.50 27.29
N GLU A 93 -1.38 10.25 26.58
CA GLU A 93 -0.32 11.24 26.36
C GLU A 93 -0.24 11.55 24.87
N VAL A 94 -0.39 12.83 24.54
CA VAL A 94 -0.30 13.34 23.18
C VAL A 94 0.97 14.16 23.06
N ARG A 95 1.77 13.89 22.03
CA ARG A 95 3.01 14.60 21.73
C ARG A 95 2.96 15.14 20.31
N PHE A 96 3.26 16.43 20.16
CA PHE A 96 3.45 17.08 18.87
C PHE A 96 4.92 17.42 18.67
N ALA A 97 5.49 17.05 17.52
CA ALA A 97 6.86 17.35 17.17
C ALA A 97 6.95 17.85 15.72
N ASN A 98 7.99 18.64 15.41
CA ASN A 98 8.40 18.80 14.03
C ASN A 98 9.09 17.50 13.61
N GLY A 99 8.75 16.95 12.45
CA GLY A 99 9.44 15.76 11.93
C GLY A 99 10.90 16.07 11.63
N ASP A 100 11.82 15.74 12.55
CA ASP A 100 13.28 15.83 12.42
C ASP A 100 13.82 17.11 11.74
N GLY A 101 13.25 18.26 12.10
CA GLY A 101 13.69 19.57 11.60
C GLY A 101 13.22 19.93 10.19
N PHE A 102 12.30 19.17 9.60
CA PHE A 102 11.66 19.53 8.33
C PHE A 102 10.59 20.62 8.56
N PRO A 103 10.74 21.82 7.98
CA PRO A 103 9.68 22.82 7.99
C PRO A 103 8.43 22.30 7.27
N GLY A 104 7.26 22.65 7.78
CA GLY A 104 5.98 22.19 7.22
C GLY A 104 5.62 20.74 7.56
N CYS A 105 6.23 20.16 8.61
CA CYS A 105 5.94 18.81 9.09
C CYS A 105 5.38 18.83 10.51
N LEU A 106 4.21 18.22 10.72
CA LEU A 106 3.63 17.97 12.03
C LEU A 106 3.56 16.47 12.30
N ARG A 107 4.26 15.99 13.33
CA ARG A 107 4.06 14.64 13.86
C ARG A 107 3.24 14.69 15.15
N MET A 108 2.19 13.89 15.22
CA MET A 108 1.37 13.66 16.39
C MET A 108 1.48 12.20 16.81
N THR A 109 1.93 11.95 18.04
CA THR A 109 1.91 10.62 18.64
C THR A 109 0.94 10.61 19.80
N VAL A 110 0.05 9.61 19.83
CA VAL A 110 -0.96 9.42 20.86
C VAL A 110 -0.72 8.06 21.49
N THR A 111 -0.54 8.04 22.81
CA THR A 111 -0.43 6.81 23.59
C THR A 111 -1.54 6.74 24.62
N LEU A 112 -1.93 5.52 25.01
CA LEU A 112 -2.89 5.24 26.07
C LEU A 112 -2.29 4.23 27.04
N THR A 113 -2.32 4.55 28.32
CA THR A 113 -2.13 3.59 29.41
C THR A 113 -3.48 3.32 30.08
N PRO A 114 -4.14 2.17 29.79
CA PRO A 114 -5.46 1.87 30.34
C PRO A 114 -5.42 1.70 31.86
N SER A 115 -6.42 2.24 32.55
CA SER A 115 -6.57 2.06 34.01
C SER A 115 -7.01 0.63 34.38
N ARG A 116 -7.68 -0.05 33.44
CA ARG A 116 -8.25 -1.41 33.54
C ARG A 116 -8.09 -2.14 32.21
N HIS A 117 -8.42 -3.43 32.18
CA HIS A 117 -8.54 -4.15 30.90
C HIS A 117 -9.62 -3.46 30.07
N LEU A 118 -9.27 -2.95 28.90
CA LEU A 118 -10.12 -2.02 28.14
C LEU A 118 -10.40 -2.55 26.74
N LEU A 119 -11.68 -2.72 26.43
CA LEU A 119 -12.15 -2.89 25.06
C LEU A 119 -12.31 -1.51 24.44
N ILE A 120 -11.68 -1.28 23.28
CA ILE A 120 -11.76 -0.01 22.58
C ILE A 120 -13.01 -0.03 21.69
N PRO A 121 -13.98 0.87 21.91
CA PRO A 121 -15.15 0.99 21.04
C PRO A 121 -14.76 1.63 19.71
N PHE A 122 -15.73 1.78 18.80
CA PHE A 122 -15.55 2.55 17.58
C PHE A 122 -14.93 3.93 17.87
N VAL A 123 -13.86 4.26 17.13
CA VAL A 123 -13.21 5.57 17.17
C VAL A 123 -13.33 6.16 15.78
N PRO A 124 -13.86 7.39 15.61
CA PRO A 124 -14.05 7.97 14.29
C PRO A 124 -12.71 8.38 13.67
N ARG A 125 -12.73 8.65 12.36
CA ARG A 125 -11.54 9.09 11.62
C ARG A 125 -10.93 10.37 12.19
N ASP A 126 -9.63 10.55 12.09
CA ASP A 126 -8.92 11.59 12.84
C ASP A 126 -8.68 12.90 12.08
N LEU A 127 -8.93 13.01 10.78
CA LEU A 127 -8.59 14.20 9.99
C LEU A 127 -9.81 14.83 9.31
N TYR A 128 -10.05 16.12 9.57
CA TYR A 128 -11.17 16.88 9.01
C TYR A 128 -10.66 18.16 8.31
N PRO A 129 -10.80 18.27 6.98
CA PRO A 129 -10.51 19.51 6.26
C PRO A 129 -11.50 20.62 6.62
N LEU A 130 -11.00 21.82 6.86
CA LEU A 130 -11.79 22.98 7.29
C LEU A 130 -11.78 24.09 6.23
N ASP A 131 -12.88 24.83 6.15
CA ASP A 131 -12.92 26.06 5.36
C ASP A 131 -12.27 27.26 6.08
N ARG A 132 -12.50 28.50 5.61
CA ARG A 132 -11.89 29.70 6.21
C ARG A 132 -12.54 30.08 7.54
N GLU A 133 -13.74 29.57 7.78
CA GLU A 133 -14.59 29.81 8.95
C GLU A 133 -14.59 28.60 9.91
N ASP A 134 -13.65 27.67 9.72
CA ASP A 134 -13.53 26.40 10.46
C ASP A 134 -14.72 25.43 10.29
N ASP A 135 -15.49 25.55 9.20
CA ASP A 135 -16.60 24.66 8.89
C ASP A 135 -16.11 23.43 8.08
N PRO A 136 -16.16 22.21 8.64
CA PRO A 136 -15.75 21.01 7.91
C PRO A 136 -16.67 20.65 6.75
N THR A 137 -17.91 21.17 6.72
CA THR A 137 -18.91 20.82 5.71
C THR A 137 -18.80 21.64 4.43
N LEU A 138 -18.10 22.77 4.47
CA LEU A 138 -17.97 23.71 3.37
C LEU A 138 -16.65 23.60 2.61
N SER A 139 -15.66 22.92 3.20
CA SER A 139 -14.40 22.62 2.53
C SER A 139 -14.63 21.71 1.32
N ARG A 140 -13.82 21.86 0.26
CA ARG A 140 -13.86 21.02 -0.95
C ARG A 140 -12.46 20.68 -1.39
N GLY A 141 -12.26 19.45 -1.84
CA GLY A 141 -10.98 18.98 -2.32
C GLY A 141 -11.05 17.58 -2.91
N LYS A 142 -9.88 16.98 -3.13
CA LYS A 142 -9.72 15.71 -3.81
C LYS A 142 -8.72 14.83 -3.07
N VAL A 143 -9.10 13.58 -2.85
CA VAL A 143 -8.17 12.52 -2.46
C VAL A 143 -7.46 12.05 -3.73
N LYS A 144 -6.13 12.19 -3.76
CA LYS A 144 -5.26 11.81 -4.88
C LYS A 144 -4.73 10.39 -4.71
N ALA A 145 -4.44 9.98 -3.47
CA ALA A 145 -4.07 8.61 -3.12
C ALA A 145 -4.51 8.29 -1.68
N ALA A 146 -4.83 7.02 -1.43
CA ALA A 146 -5.15 6.49 -0.10
C ALA A 146 -4.60 5.06 0.03
N GLN A 147 -4.60 4.53 1.26
CA GLN A 147 -4.15 3.17 1.53
C GLN A 147 -4.95 2.15 0.70
N ARG A 148 -4.27 1.09 0.26
CA ARG A 148 -4.86 -0.09 -0.39
C ARG A 148 -4.39 -1.33 0.34
N GLY A 149 -5.30 -2.13 0.87
CA GLY A 149 -4.92 -3.33 1.61
C GLY A 149 -4.06 -2.98 2.83
N LEU A 150 -3.02 -3.80 3.06
CA LEU A 150 -2.05 -3.64 4.14
C LEU A 150 -0.80 -2.80 3.77
N ASN A 151 -0.86 -2.04 2.67
CA ASN A 151 0.22 -1.11 2.30
C ASN A 151 0.38 0.02 3.33
N GLY A 152 1.40 0.87 3.15
CA GLY A 152 1.65 2.00 4.04
C GLY A 152 0.40 2.86 4.28
N GLY A 153 0.14 3.21 5.54
CA GLY A 153 -1.04 3.95 5.97
C GLY A 153 -0.97 5.42 5.55
N LEU A 154 -1.24 5.70 4.28
CA LEU A 154 -1.09 7.04 3.70
C LEU A 154 -2.40 7.59 3.14
N LEU A 155 -2.48 8.92 3.10
CA LEU A 155 -3.53 9.68 2.45
C LEU A 155 -2.90 10.95 1.84
N TYR A 156 -2.95 11.08 0.53
CA TYR A 156 -2.51 12.27 -0.20
C TYR A 156 -3.71 12.98 -0.81
N LEU A 157 -3.86 14.27 -0.51
CA LEU A 157 -5.05 15.04 -0.91
C LEU A 157 -4.69 16.51 -1.22
N SER A 158 -5.59 17.20 -1.93
CA SER A 158 -5.61 18.66 -2.05
C SER A 158 -6.90 19.24 -1.46
N ILE A 159 -6.83 20.39 -0.79
CA ILE A 159 -8.00 21.23 -0.54
C ILE A 159 -8.02 22.32 -1.61
N ASP A 160 -9.06 22.29 -2.43
CA ASP A 160 -9.26 23.24 -3.53
C ASP A 160 -10.04 24.48 -3.05
N LYS A 161 -10.94 24.30 -2.06
CA LYS A 161 -11.70 25.40 -1.41
C LYS A 161 -11.73 25.22 0.11
N PRO A 162 -11.18 26.17 0.88
CA PRO A 162 -10.23 27.20 0.41
C PRO A 162 -8.98 26.56 -0.17
N ASP A 163 -8.23 27.31 -0.99
CA ASP A 163 -6.97 26.86 -1.56
C ASP A 163 -5.94 26.72 -0.43
N PHE A 164 -5.98 25.64 0.35
CA PHE A 164 -4.99 25.36 1.38
C PHE A 164 -3.69 24.84 0.76
N GLY A 165 -3.83 24.07 -0.33
CA GLY A 165 -2.77 23.34 -1.01
C GLY A 165 -2.89 21.83 -0.81
N ASP A 166 -1.74 21.16 -0.80
CA ASP A 166 -1.61 19.71 -0.68
C ASP A 166 -1.27 19.28 0.76
N LEU A 167 -1.75 18.10 1.13
CA LEU A 167 -1.42 17.41 2.37
C LEU A 167 -1.08 15.94 2.08
N LEU A 168 0.05 15.47 2.59
CA LEU A 168 0.31 14.05 2.78
C LEU A 168 0.22 13.72 4.27
N TYR A 169 -0.82 12.97 4.61
CA TYR A 169 -1.02 12.34 5.91
C TYR A 169 -0.45 10.92 5.85
N PHE A 170 0.31 10.53 6.88
CA PHE A 170 0.86 9.20 7.02
C PHE A 170 0.74 8.72 8.46
N GLN A 171 0.09 7.59 8.67
CA GLN A 171 0.00 6.90 9.94
C GLN A 171 1.08 5.81 9.99
N ASN A 172 2.02 5.93 10.92
CA ASN A 172 3.04 4.91 11.15
C ASN A 172 2.40 3.66 11.79
N LEU A 173 1.95 2.73 10.96
CA LEU A 173 1.29 1.50 11.40
C LEU A 173 2.25 0.59 12.18
N THR A 174 3.56 0.67 11.94
CA THR A 174 4.56 -0.14 12.66
C THR A 174 4.62 0.22 14.14
N ALA A 175 4.54 1.50 14.49
CA ALA A 175 4.49 1.95 15.89
C ALA A 175 3.25 1.46 16.65
N MET A 176 2.23 1.01 15.93
CA MET A 176 0.96 0.51 16.46
C MET A 176 0.87 -1.02 16.53
N ASN A 177 1.92 -1.76 16.16
CA ASN A 177 1.91 -3.22 16.15
C ASN A 177 1.48 -3.84 17.50
N ASP A 178 1.88 -3.23 18.61
CA ASP A 178 1.51 -3.70 19.95
C ASP A 178 0.02 -3.53 20.25
N TYR A 179 -0.62 -2.49 19.70
CA TYR A 179 -2.06 -2.32 19.75
C TYR A 179 -2.76 -3.41 18.93
N TYR A 180 -2.38 -3.57 17.65
CA TYR A 180 -3.02 -4.54 16.74
C TYR A 180 -2.96 -5.98 17.28
N ARG A 181 -1.80 -6.39 17.82
CA ARG A 181 -1.65 -7.72 18.45
C ARG A 181 -2.49 -7.86 19.71
N ALA A 182 -2.67 -6.80 20.49
CA ALA A 182 -3.44 -6.86 21.73
C ALA A 182 -4.95 -6.91 21.48
N THR A 183 -5.42 -6.23 20.42
CA THR A 183 -6.84 -6.19 20.05
C THR A 183 -7.25 -7.23 19.02
N ASP A 184 -6.29 -7.99 18.49
CA ASP A 184 -6.50 -8.95 17.38
C ASP A 184 -7.15 -8.26 16.16
N THR A 185 -6.59 -7.13 15.75
CA THR A 185 -7.07 -6.34 14.62
C THR A 185 -5.99 -6.13 13.57
N THR A 186 -6.40 -5.84 12.35
CA THR A 186 -5.51 -5.53 11.23
C THR A 186 -5.81 -4.13 10.69
N PRO A 187 -4.79 -3.33 10.34
CA PRO A 187 -4.99 -2.02 9.75
C PRO A 187 -5.23 -2.09 8.24
N ASP A 188 -6.09 -3.00 7.78
CA ASP A 188 -6.44 -3.09 6.36
C ASP A 188 -7.27 -1.88 5.95
N SER A 189 -6.76 -1.09 4.99
CA SER A 189 -7.47 0.06 4.44
C SER A 189 -7.94 1.06 5.51
N ALA A 190 -7.20 1.15 6.61
CA ALA A 190 -7.54 1.97 7.79
C ALA A 190 -7.38 3.47 7.51
N VAL A 191 -6.42 3.86 6.67
CA VAL A 191 -6.15 5.25 6.31
C VAL A 191 -6.82 5.61 4.98
N GLY A 192 -7.70 6.61 5.00
CA GLY A 192 -8.50 7.00 3.85
C GLY A 192 -9.72 7.80 4.30
N GLY A 193 -10.87 7.51 3.71
CA GLY A 193 -12.16 8.11 4.10
C GLY A 193 -12.84 8.89 2.98
N GLU A 194 -14.00 9.45 3.31
CA GLU A 194 -14.80 10.25 2.41
C GLU A 194 -14.94 11.65 2.97
N TRP A 195 -14.87 12.65 2.10
CA TRP A 195 -14.94 14.05 2.54
C TRP A 195 -16.25 14.34 3.30
N PRO A 196 -16.21 14.99 4.49
CA PRO A 196 -15.05 15.62 5.13
C PRO A 196 -14.33 14.77 6.19
N GLU A 197 -14.62 13.47 6.30
CA GLU A 197 -14.04 12.57 7.30
C GLU A 197 -12.93 11.71 6.70
N LEU A 198 -11.68 12.13 6.93
CA LEU A 198 -10.49 11.56 6.33
C LEU A 198 -9.49 11.10 7.40
N GLY A 199 -8.38 10.49 6.97
CA GLY A 199 -7.29 10.09 7.85
C GLY A 199 -7.46 8.66 8.36
N TYR A 200 -6.94 8.40 9.56
CA TYR A 200 -6.87 7.06 10.15
C TYR A 200 -8.16 6.71 10.90
N LEU A 201 -8.74 5.57 10.53
CA LEU A 201 -9.79 4.90 11.29
C LEU A 201 -9.13 3.81 12.15
N LEU A 202 -9.06 4.03 13.46
CA LEU A 202 -8.47 3.06 14.38
C LEU A 202 -9.20 1.71 14.27
N PRO A 203 -8.52 0.62 13.86
CA PRO A 203 -9.12 -0.70 13.83
C PRO A 203 -9.59 -1.09 15.21
N THR A 204 -10.87 -1.40 15.30
CA THR A 204 -11.51 -1.90 16.51
C THR A 204 -11.98 -3.33 16.24
N PRO A 205 -12.03 -4.19 17.25
CA PRO A 205 -12.54 -5.55 17.07
C PRO A 205 -13.91 -5.52 16.36
N PRO A 206 -14.15 -6.41 15.39
CA PRO A 206 -15.38 -6.38 14.60
C PRO A 206 -16.60 -6.49 15.51
N GLN A 207 -17.58 -5.63 15.27
CA GLN A 207 -18.90 -5.75 15.90
C GLN A 207 -19.61 -6.95 15.28
N SER A 208 -19.44 -8.11 15.91
CA SER A 208 -20.09 -9.35 15.52
C SER A 208 -21.15 -9.74 16.56
N ALA A 209 -21.92 -10.80 16.29
CA ALA A 209 -22.85 -11.36 17.29
C ALA A 209 -22.13 -11.81 18.57
N SER A 210 -20.84 -12.09 18.50
CA SER A 210 -20.00 -12.35 19.68
C SER A 210 -19.31 -11.06 20.14
N PRO A 211 -19.39 -10.71 21.43
CA PRO A 211 -18.72 -9.53 21.96
C PRO A 211 -17.21 -9.68 21.82
N PRO A 212 -16.47 -8.58 21.58
CA PRO A 212 -15.03 -8.64 21.47
C PRO A 212 -14.39 -9.04 22.81
N VAL A 213 -13.41 -9.94 22.74
CA VAL A 213 -12.78 -10.57 23.93
C VAL A 213 -11.31 -10.20 24.13
N SER A 214 -10.73 -9.38 23.26
CA SER A 214 -9.31 -9.02 23.27
C SER A 214 -9.09 -7.59 23.77
N PRO A 215 -9.03 -7.36 25.10
CA PRO A 215 -8.83 -6.02 25.65
C PRO A 215 -7.36 -5.60 25.62
N LEU A 216 -7.13 -4.30 25.57
CA LEU A 216 -5.86 -3.72 26.00
C LEU A 216 -5.63 -4.04 27.48
N LYS A 217 -4.41 -4.45 27.83
CA LYS A 217 -4.06 -4.81 29.22
C LYS A 217 -3.94 -3.55 30.07
N ALA A 218 -4.42 -3.64 31.31
CA ALA A 218 -4.30 -2.55 32.28
C ALA A 218 -2.82 -2.21 32.51
N ARG A 219 -2.54 -0.92 32.70
CA ARG A 219 -1.21 -0.39 33.05
C ARG A 219 -0.11 -0.67 32.02
N ARG A 220 -0.45 -1.17 30.83
CA ARG A 220 0.46 -1.25 29.69
C ARG A 220 0.21 -0.07 28.77
N CYS A 221 1.27 0.61 28.35
CA CYS A 221 1.19 1.69 27.39
C CYS A 221 1.06 1.12 25.96
N TYR A 222 0.16 1.70 25.17
CA TYR A 222 -0.07 1.36 23.77
C TYR A 222 -0.08 2.63 22.92
N THR A 223 0.54 2.60 21.75
CA THR A 223 0.41 3.67 20.74
C THR A 223 -0.91 3.50 20.00
N LEU A 224 -1.76 4.53 20.05
CA LEU A 224 -3.06 4.57 19.35
C LEU A 224 -3.01 5.38 18.05
N SER A 225 -2.04 6.28 17.90
CA SER A 225 -1.79 7.01 16.66
C SER A 225 -0.35 7.52 16.66
N ASP A 226 0.19 7.67 15.46
CA ASP A 226 1.53 8.19 15.16
C ASP A 226 1.46 8.77 13.74
N ALA A 227 0.73 9.88 13.65
CA ALA A 227 0.40 10.56 12.41
C ALA A 227 1.48 11.59 12.06
N ILE A 228 1.95 11.57 10.82
CA ILE A 228 2.90 12.50 10.24
C ILE A 228 2.21 13.23 9.09
N LEU A 229 2.13 14.55 9.18
CA LEU A 229 1.50 15.41 8.20
C LEU A 229 2.56 16.29 7.54
N LEU A 230 2.60 16.28 6.21
CA LEU A 230 3.42 17.18 5.40
C LEU A 230 2.52 18.10 4.59
N PHE A 231 2.78 19.41 4.69
CA PHE A 231 2.00 20.45 4.03
C PHE A 231 2.79 21.12 2.90
N GLY A 232 2.09 21.61 1.88
CA GLY A 232 2.68 22.46 0.84
C GLY A 232 1.63 23.14 -0.01
N ASP A 233 2.01 24.20 -0.74
CA ASP A 233 1.13 24.82 -1.74
C ASP A 233 0.75 23.81 -2.83
N GLY A 234 -0.46 23.89 -3.39
CA GLY A 234 -0.92 22.96 -4.43
C GLY A 234 0.01 22.91 -5.65
N VAL A 235 0.08 21.74 -6.32
CA VAL A 235 0.71 21.61 -7.64
C VAL A 235 -0.28 21.15 -8.68
N ASP A 236 -0.18 21.77 -9.85
CA ASP A 236 -0.96 21.42 -11.02
C ASP A 236 -0.26 20.34 -11.87
N GLY A 237 -1.06 19.43 -12.41
CA GLY A 237 -0.60 18.36 -13.29
C GLY A 237 -0.18 17.08 -12.57
N GLU A 238 -0.36 15.95 -13.25
CA GLU A 238 -0.09 14.61 -12.70
C GLU A 238 1.40 14.42 -12.39
N ARG A 239 2.30 14.81 -13.30
CA ARG A 239 3.76 14.61 -13.11
C ARG A 239 4.32 15.38 -11.92
N PRO A 240 4.07 16.71 -11.75
CA PRO A 240 4.52 17.42 -10.55
C PRO A 240 3.90 16.87 -9.26
N SER A 241 2.62 16.51 -9.28
CA SER A 241 1.91 15.90 -8.15
C SER A 241 2.54 14.54 -7.76
N ALA A 242 2.85 13.69 -8.73
CA ALA A 242 3.49 12.40 -8.50
C ALA A 242 4.93 12.57 -7.96
N LYS A 243 5.71 13.50 -8.52
CA LYS A 243 7.06 13.80 -8.03
C LYS A 243 7.01 14.24 -6.56
N ARG A 244 6.12 15.18 -6.22
CA ARG A 244 5.96 15.65 -4.84
C ARG A 244 5.59 14.51 -3.89
N PHE A 245 4.65 13.67 -4.29
CA PHE A 245 4.24 12.52 -3.50
C PHE A 245 5.44 11.62 -3.17
N ILE A 246 6.29 11.29 -4.15
CA ILE A 246 7.50 10.50 -3.93
C ILE A 246 8.53 11.24 -3.05
N ASP A 247 8.76 12.53 -3.29
CA ASP A 247 9.68 13.33 -2.48
C ASP A 247 9.24 13.35 -1.00
N TRP A 248 7.94 13.51 -0.75
CA TRP A 248 7.39 13.53 0.60
C TRP A 248 7.38 12.15 1.26
N LEU A 249 7.11 11.07 0.53
CA LEU A 249 7.31 9.71 1.03
C LEU A 249 8.77 9.46 1.43
N GLY A 250 9.72 9.93 0.62
CA GLY A 250 11.15 9.86 0.94
C GLY A 250 11.50 10.59 2.25
N ARG A 251 10.87 11.73 2.54
CA ARG A 251 11.03 12.46 3.81
C ARG A 251 10.45 11.68 4.99
N ILE A 252 9.23 11.15 4.84
CA ILE A 252 8.58 10.35 5.89
C ILE A 252 9.40 9.10 6.22
N TYR A 253 9.98 8.46 5.20
CA TYR A 253 10.85 7.30 5.40
C TYR A 253 12.04 7.58 6.34
N LEU A 254 12.52 8.82 6.40
CA LEU A 254 13.59 9.24 7.31
C LEU A 254 13.12 9.44 8.76
N MET A 255 11.81 9.63 8.98
CA MET A 255 11.21 9.94 10.29
C MET A 255 10.68 8.71 11.03
N ILE A 256 10.59 7.57 10.35
CA ILE A 256 10.11 6.31 10.92
C ILE A 256 11.27 5.36 11.19
N ASP A 257 11.03 4.39 12.07
CA ASP A 257 12.01 3.33 12.34
C ASP A 257 12.32 2.58 11.04
N ARG A 258 13.58 2.68 10.62
CA ARG A 258 14.06 1.98 9.43
C ARG A 258 14.33 0.53 9.82
N PRO A 259 13.92 -0.44 8.97
CA PRO A 259 14.29 -1.82 9.20
C PRO A 259 15.82 -1.92 9.28
N THR A 260 16.31 -2.75 10.19
CA THR A 260 17.74 -3.03 10.27
C THR A 260 18.21 -3.62 8.95
N THR A 261 19.32 -3.11 8.42
CA THR A 261 19.93 -3.69 7.22
C THR A 261 20.44 -5.09 7.55
N GLU A 262 19.79 -6.10 7.01
CA GLU A 262 20.21 -7.49 7.12
C GLU A 262 20.99 -7.91 5.88
N PHE A 263 22.20 -8.43 6.08
CA PHE A 263 22.93 -9.12 5.02
C PHE A 263 22.41 -10.54 4.90
N ARG A 264 22.05 -10.94 3.68
CA ARG A 264 21.55 -12.29 3.38
C ARG A 264 22.59 -13.01 2.56
N ASP A 265 22.85 -14.26 2.91
CA ASP A 265 23.67 -15.18 2.12
C ASP A 265 22.92 -15.57 0.85
N TRP A 266 22.99 -14.70 -0.17
CA TRP A 266 22.33 -14.92 -1.45
C TRP A 266 22.94 -16.10 -2.22
N VAL A 267 24.25 -16.31 -2.08
CA VAL A 267 24.97 -17.43 -2.71
C VAL A 267 24.46 -18.76 -2.15
N GLY A 268 24.53 -18.96 -0.84
CA GLY A 268 24.05 -20.21 -0.24
C GLY A 268 22.53 -20.37 -0.35
N ARG A 269 21.76 -19.28 -0.44
CA ARG A 269 20.33 -19.37 -0.81
C ARG A 269 20.14 -19.90 -2.23
N ALA A 270 20.86 -19.37 -3.22
CA ALA A 270 20.78 -19.84 -4.60
C ALA A 270 21.19 -21.31 -4.72
N GLU A 271 22.27 -21.72 -4.05
CA GLU A 271 22.71 -23.12 -4.03
C GLU A 271 21.68 -24.08 -3.39
N ARG A 272 21.04 -23.65 -2.29
CA ARG A 272 19.94 -24.42 -1.68
C ARG A 272 18.73 -24.49 -2.60
N THR A 273 18.34 -23.37 -3.21
CA THR A 273 17.23 -23.35 -4.18
C THR A 273 17.50 -24.28 -5.37
N LEU A 274 18.70 -24.27 -5.95
CA LEU A 274 19.07 -25.17 -7.05
C LEU A 274 19.02 -26.63 -6.61
N ARG A 275 19.49 -26.93 -5.39
CA ARG A 275 19.42 -28.29 -4.82
C ARG A 275 17.98 -28.74 -4.59
N ASP A 276 17.14 -27.87 -4.05
CA ASP A 276 15.74 -28.18 -3.79
C ASP A 276 14.97 -28.35 -5.11
N LEU A 277 15.24 -27.49 -6.11
CA LEU A 277 14.69 -27.63 -7.45
C LEU A 277 15.10 -28.95 -8.12
N ASP A 278 16.32 -29.43 -7.85
CA ASP A 278 16.82 -30.70 -8.37
C ASP A 278 16.29 -31.92 -7.60
N LYS A 279 16.12 -31.83 -6.28
CA LYS A 279 15.90 -33.02 -5.45
C LYS A 279 14.49 -33.16 -4.89
N ALA A 280 13.74 -32.06 -4.77
CA ALA A 280 12.39 -32.11 -4.21
C ALA A 280 11.40 -32.63 -5.26
N PRO A 281 10.71 -33.76 -5.03
CA PRO A 281 9.68 -34.25 -5.95
C PRO A 281 8.51 -33.26 -6.07
N GLU A 282 8.28 -32.42 -5.06
CA GLU A 282 7.24 -31.39 -5.06
C GLU A 282 7.55 -30.21 -6.00
N ALA A 283 8.82 -30.02 -6.38
CA ALA A 283 9.24 -28.88 -7.21
C ALA A 283 9.11 -29.15 -8.71
N THR A 284 9.05 -30.42 -9.12
CA THR A 284 9.13 -30.76 -10.55
C THR A 284 8.26 -31.96 -10.92
N ILE A 285 7.88 -32.02 -12.20
CA ILE A 285 7.11 -33.12 -12.78
C ILE A 285 7.73 -33.55 -14.11
N ARG A 286 7.57 -34.83 -14.49
CA ARG A 286 8.03 -35.35 -15.78
C ARG A 286 6.88 -35.57 -16.74
N HIS A 287 6.96 -34.93 -17.91
CA HIS A 287 6.03 -35.11 -19.02
C HIS A 287 6.80 -35.08 -20.34
N TYR A 288 6.30 -35.77 -21.37
CA TYR A 288 6.88 -35.73 -22.71
C TYR A 288 8.40 -36.03 -22.77
N GLY A 289 8.91 -36.86 -21.86
CA GLY A 289 10.35 -37.17 -21.77
C GLY A 289 11.22 -36.07 -21.16
N HIS A 290 10.63 -34.99 -20.67
CA HIS A 290 11.33 -33.84 -20.08
C HIS A 290 10.90 -33.60 -18.63
N ARG A 291 11.73 -32.85 -17.90
CA ARG A 291 11.46 -32.39 -16.55
C ARG A 291 10.96 -30.95 -16.60
N TYR A 292 9.85 -30.67 -15.92
CA TYR A 292 9.21 -29.37 -15.86
C TYR A 292 9.05 -28.92 -14.41
N ILE A 293 8.96 -27.61 -14.22
CA ILE A 293 8.89 -26.98 -12.90
C ILE A 293 7.43 -26.75 -12.53
N HIS A 294 7.08 -27.02 -11.27
CA HIS A 294 5.80 -26.61 -10.72
C HIS A 294 5.80 -25.12 -10.37
N PRO A 295 4.77 -24.36 -10.77
CA PRO A 295 4.61 -22.96 -10.35
C PRO A 295 4.48 -22.78 -8.84
N TYR A 296 3.90 -23.77 -8.15
CA TYR A 296 3.75 -23.79 -6.70
C TYR A 296 4.16 -25.17 -6.16
N VAL A 297 4.68 -25.22 -4.93
CA VAL A 297 5.14 -26.48 -4.31
C VAL A 297 4.01 -27.53 -4.35
N ALA A 298 4.28 -28.66 -5.02
CA ALA A 298 3.36 -29.77 -5.24
C ALA A 298 2.01 -29.40 -5.89
N ALA A 299 1.94 -28.28 -6.61
CA ALA A 299 0.68 -27.79 -7.18
C ALA A 299 0.85 -27.11 -8.54
N GLU A 300 -0.29 -26.95 -9.22
CA GLU A 300 -0.44 -26.34 -10.55
C GLU A 300 0.29 -27.08 -11.70
N TYR A 301 -0.24 -26.89 -12.91
CA TYR A 301 0.37 -27.42 -14.13
C TYR A 301 1.59 -26.61 -14.51
N PRO A 302 2.63 -27.22 -15.11
CA PRO A 302 3.75 -26.47 -15.65
C PRO A 302 3.31 -25.39 -16.62
N ASP A 303 3.83 -24.19 -16.44
CA ASP A 303 3.61 -23.06 -17.33
C ASP A 303 4.92 -22.49 -17.88
N SER A 304 4.83 -21.88 -19.06
CA SER A 304 5.97 -21.37 -19.81
C SER A 304 6.62 -20.17 -19.13
N MET A 305 5.88 -19.38 -18.34
CA MET A 305 6.44 -18.23 -17.63
C MET A 305 7.39 -18.70 -16.53
N VAL A 306 6.94 -19.60 -15.65
CA VAL A 306 7.77 -20.15 -14.57
C VAL A 306 8.96 -20.92 -15.14
N GLN A 307 8.71 -21.76 -16.16
CA GLN A 307 9.77 -22.54 -16.78
C GLN A 307 10.87 -21.63 -17.36
N LEU A 308 10.51 -20.62 -18.15
CA LEU A 308 11.49 -19.75 -18.79
C LEU A 308 12.16 -18.78 -17.81
N ALA A 309 11.42 -18.24 -16.83
CA ALA A 309 12.01 -17.39 -15.81
C ALA A 309 13.06 -18.14 -14.99
N THR A 310 12.79 -19.40 -14.67
CA THR A 310 13.72 -20.24 -13.90
C THR A 310 14.93 -20.65 -14.74
N VAL A 311 14.73 -21.11 -15.98
CA VAL A 311 15.85 -21.45 -16.90
C VAL A 311 16.77 -20.25 -17.09
N GLN A 312 16.20 -19.07 -17.32
CA GLN A 312 16.96 -17.84 -17.48
C GLN A 312 17.74 -17.49 -16.21
N SER A 313 17.13 -17.62 -15.03
CA SER A 313 17.79 -17.34 -13.75
C SER A 313 18.95 -18.32 -13.48
N ILE A 314 18.79 -19.60 -13.82
CA ILE A 314 19.84 -20.62 -13.72
C ILE A 314 20.99 -20.27 -14.67
N HIS A 315 20.68 -19.83 -15.90
CA HIS A 315 21.67 -19.40 -16.87
C HIS A 315 22.50 -18.21 -16.36
N GLU A 316 21.85 -17.16 -15.86
CA GLU A 316 22.54 -16.00 -15.27
C GLU A 316 23.41 -16.39 -14.08
N TRP A 317 22.89 -17.27 -13.21
CA TRP A 317 23.66 -17.79 -12.09
C TRP A 317 24.92 -18.54 -12.55
N GLY A 318 24.80 -19.41 -13.55
CA GLY A 318 25.93 -20.13 -14.13
C GLY A 318 26.95 -19.19 -14.74
N ARG A 319 26.50 -18.17 -15.48
CA ARG A 319 27.38 -17.11 -16.02
C ARG A 319 28.11 -16.35 -14.92
N TRP A 320 27.41 -15.97 -13.86
CA TRP A 320 28.00 -15.27 -12.71
C TRP A 320 29.05 -16.14 -12.01
N CYS A 321 28.80 -17.44 -11.88
CA CYS A 321 29.77 -18.41 -11.35
C CYS A 321 30.92 -18.74 -12.33
N GLY A 322 30.82 -18.34 -13.59
CA GLY A 322 31.75 -18.71 -14.66
C GLY A 322 31.60 -20.14 -15.18
N GLN A 323 30.56 -20.88 -14.77
CA GLN A 323 30.30 -22.25 -15.19
C GLN A 323 28.78 -22.53 -15.31
N PRO A 324 28.29 -23.07 -16.45
CA PRO A 324 26.89 -23.46 -16.61
C PRO A 324 26.44 -24.50 -15.56
N HIS A 325 25.20 -24.39 -15.10
CA HIS A 325 24.62 -25.35 -14.16
C HIS A 325 23.86 -26.46 -14.92
N PRO A 326 24.02 -27.76 -14.58
CA PRO A 326 23.41 -28.86 -15.35
C PRO A 326 21.88 -28.80 -15.50
N LEU A 327 21.18 -28.27 -14.49
CA LEU A 327 19.73 -28.09 -14.54
C LEU A 327 19.26 -27.16 -15.65
N GLU A 328 20.11 -26.24 -16.10
CA GLU A 328 19.78 -25.31 -17.18
C GLU A 328 19.39 -26.09 -18.44
N GLU A 329 20.24 -27.03 -18.86
CA GLU A 329 20.01 -27.86 -20.05
C GLU A 329 18.82 -28.81 -19.84
N GLU A 330 18.70 -29.44 -18.65
CA GLU A 330 17.59 -30.35 -18.35
C GLU A 330 16.23 -29.65 -18.47
N PHE A 331 16.12 -28.44 -17.92
CA PHE A 331 14.88 -27.65 -17.97
C PHE A 331 14.67 -26.94 -19.31
N ALA A 332 15.74 -26.57 -20.02
CA ALA A 332 15.64 -26.00 -21.37
C ALA A 332 15.19 -27.05 -22.41
N ALA A 333 15.48 -28.34 -22.18
CA ALA A 333 15.15 -29.43 -23.09
C ALA A 333 13.65 -29.50 -23.43
N GLY A 334 12.79 -29.16 -22.47
CA GLY A 334 11.33 -29.21 -22.60
C GLY A 334 10.67 -27.98 -23.23
N LEU A 335 11.41 -26.88 -23.46
CA LEU A 335 10.84 -25.56 -23.84
C LEU A 335 10.01 -25.60 -25.12
N GLY A 336 10.46 -26.36 -26.12
CA GLY A 336 9.76 -26.46 -27.41
C GLY A 336 8.35 -27.05 -27.28
N ARG A 337 8.01 -27.71 -26.16
CA ARG A 337 6.68 -28.28 -25.95
C ARG A 337 5.61 -27.25 -25.62
N PHE A 338 6.01 -26.07 -25.16
CA PHE A 338 5.08 -24.95 -24.99
C PHE A 338 4.76 -24.25 -26.31
N PHE A 339 5.54 -24.47 -27.37
CA PHE A 339 5.33 -23.80 -28.65
C PHE A 339 4.23 -24.47 -29.46
N ASP A 340 3.21 -23.69 -29.81
CA ASP A 340 2.12 -24.09 -30.70
C ASP A 340 2.43 -23.66 -32.12
N LYS A 341 2.76 -24.64 -32.97
CA LYS A 341 3.12 -24.41 -34.38
C LYS A 341 1.96 -23.87 -35.22
N ALA A 342 0.71 -24.17 -34.84
CA ALA A 342 -0.45 -23.69 -35.61
C ALA A 342 -0.73 -22.22 -35.31
N LEU A 343 -0.55 -21.81 -34.05
CA LEU A 343 -0.69 -20.42 -33.64
C LEU A 343 0.56 -19.58 -33.93
N GLY A 344 1.74 -20.21 -34.02
CA GLY A 344 3.02 -19.50 -34.15
C GLY A 344 3.35 -18.74 -32.88
N THR A 345 3.15 -19.36 -31.70
CA THR A 345 3.44 -18.71 -30.42
C THR A 345 3.64 -19.72 -29.29
N VAL A 346 4.24 -19.27 -28.19
CA VAL A 346 4.35 -20.03 -26.94
C VAL A 346 3.03 -19.94 -26.17
N ARG A 347 2.49 -21.10 -25.77
CA ARG A 347 1.32 -21.19 -24.90
C ARG A 347 1.70 -21.08 -23.44
N ARG A 348 0.71 -20.74 -22.60
CA ARG A 348 0.86 -20.76 -21.14
C ARG A 348 1.19 -22.18 -20.65
N TYR A 349 0.32 -23.14 -20.92
CA TYR A 349 0.45 -24.50 -20.40
C TYR A 349 1.00 -25.48 -21.44
N LEU A 350 1.47 -26.63 -20.95
CA LEU A 350 1.72 -27.81 -21.79
C LEU A 350 0.42 -28.38 -22.38
N PRO A 351 0.50 -29.19 -23.47
CA PRO A 351 -0.70 -29.75 -24.11
C PRO A 351 -1.53 -30.73 -23.27
N ASN A 352 -1.04 -31.17 -22.11
CA ASN A 352 -1.74 -32.08 -21.19
C ASN A 352 -2.40 -31.36 -20.00
N VAL A 353 -2.58 -30.05 -20.06
CA VAL A 353 -3.34 -29.34 -19.03
C VAL A 353 -4.75 -29.93 -18.92
N GLY A 354 -5.24 -30.12 -17.70
CA GLY A 354 -6.55 -30.72 -17.46
C GLY A 354 -7.71 -29.78 -17.81
N ASN A 355 -8.91 -30.36 -17.90
CA ASN A 355 -10.15 -29.64 -18.21
C ASN A 355 -10.57 -28.65 -17.11
N ASP A 356 -9.92 -28.70 -15.95
CA ASP A 356 -10.08 -27.72 -14.87
C ASP A 356 -9.45 -26.36 -15.19
N LYS A 357 -8.64 -26.27 -16.26
CA LYS A 357 -8.07 -25.04 -16.78
C LYS A 357 -8.51 -24.81 -18.22
N ASP A 358 -8.60 -23.54 -18.58
CA ASP A 358 -8.80 -23.11 -19.96
C ASP A 358 -7.45 -23.07 -20.69
N ALA A 359 -7.19 -24.06 -21.55
CA ALA A 359 -5.94 -24.18 -22.29
C ALA A 359 -5.69 -23.01 -23.26
N ASP A 360 -6.75 -22.32 -23.70
CA ASP A 360 -6.68 -21.19 -24.63
C ASP A 360 -6.64 -19.85 -23.90
N ALA A 361 -6.93 -19.81 -22.59
CA ALA A 361 -6.87 -18.58 -21.81
C ALA A 361 -5.43 -18.14 -21.59
N VAL A 362 -5.14 -16.91 -22.01
CA VAL A 362 -3.85 -16.26 -21.78
C VAL A 362 -4.10 -14.87 -21.19
N ASP A 363 -3.40 -14.58 -20.10
CA ASP A 363 -3.19 -13.18 -19.71
C ASP A 363 -2.01 -12.67 -20.53
N SER A 364 -2.09 -11.44 -21.03
CA SER A 364 -0.99 -10.69 -21.66
C SER A 364 0.39 -10.95 -21.03
N TRP A 365 0.50 -11.10 -19.70
CA TRP A 365 1.74 -11.47 -19.02
C TRP A 365 2.32 -12.83 -19.45
N TYR A 366 1.48 -13.86 -19.56
CA TYR A 366 1.86 -15.20 -20.02
C TYR A 366 2.18 -15.25 -21.52
N LEU A 367 1.88 -14.19 -22.29
CA LEU A 367 2.35 -14.05 -23.66
C LEU A 367 3.73 -13.39 -23.71
N TYR A 368 3.88 -12.21 -23.10
CA TYR A 368 5.09 -11.40 -23.29
C TYR A 368 6.26 -11.77 -22.36
N HIS A 369 6.00 -12.22 -21.13
CA HIS A 369 7.07 -12.54 -20.19
C HIS A 369 7.92 -13.76 -20.64
N PRO A 370 7.32 -14.86 -21.15
CA PRO A 370 8.08 -15.91 -21.83
C PRO A 370 8.98 -15.39 -22.96
N LEU A 371 8.45 -14.51 -23.81
CA LEU A 371 9.20 -13.96 -24.95
C LEU A 371 10.36 -13.07 -24.50
N MET A 372 10.19 -12.29 -23.44
CA MET A 372 11.28 -11.51 -22.86
C MET A 372 12.45 -12.42 -22.42
N ASN A 373 12.15 -13.53 -21.73
CA ASN A 373 13.19 -14.46 -21.29
C ASN A 373 13.82 -15.24 -22.46
N LEU A 374 13.04 -15.64 -23.46
CA LEU A 374 13.58 -16.22 -24.69
C LEU A 374 14.51 -15.25 -25.42
N GLY A 375 14.13 -13.97 -25.50
CA GLY A 375 14.96 -12.92 -26.09
C GLY A 375 16.27 -12.69 -25.32
N ARG A 376 16.23 -12.68 -23.98
CA ARG A 376 17.44 -12.60 -23.14
C ARG A 376 18.38 -13.77 -23.38
N LEU A 377 17.86 -15.00 -23.31
CA LEU A 377 18.64 -16.22 -23.61
C LEU A 377 19.21 -16.19 -25.04
N ALA A 378 18.44 -15.72 -26.02
CA ALA A 378 18.90 -15.60 -27.40
C ALA A 378 20.09 -14.64 -27.56
N LEU A 379 20.05 -13.49 -26.86
CA LEU A 379 21.17 -12.53 -26.83
C LEU A 379 22.43 -13.13 -26.19
N GLU A 380 22.27 -14.14 -25.35
CA GLU A 380 23.35 -14.86 -24.67
C GLU A 380 23.83 -16.11 -25.45
N GLY A 381 23.33 -16.31 -26.68
CA GLY A 381 23.77 -17.38 -27.59
C GLY A 381 22.95 -18.67 -27.50
N TYR A 382 21.80 -18.67 -26.83
CA TYR A 382 20.90 -19.83 -26.80
C TYR A 382 20.06 -19.92 -28.08
N ASP A 383 20.59 -20.59 -29.10
CA ASP A 383 19.97 -20.68 -30.44
C ASP A 383 18.53 -21.19 -30.41
N ARG A 384 18.24 -22.22 -29.59
CA ARG A 384 16.89 -22.76 -29.46
C ARG A 384 15.90 -21.73 -28.91
N ALA A 385 16.32 -20.92 -27.95
CA ALA A 385 15.50 -19.84 -27.41
C ALA A 385 15.30 -18.74 -28.47
N GLY A 386 16.36 -18.42 -29.23
CA GLY A 386 16.30 -17.46 -30.33
C GLY A 386 15.30 -17.84 -31.42
N SER A 387 15.24 -19.13 -31.79
CA SER A 387 14.23 -19.61 -32.74
C SER A 387 12.81 -19.48 -32.19
N LEU A 388 12.56 -19.98 -30.98
CA LEU A 388 11.24 -19.86 -30.34
C LEU A 388 10.77 -18.41 -30.18
N PHE A 389 11.69 -17.51 -29.85
CA PHE A 389 11.41 -16.07 -29.77
C PHE A 389 10.97 -15.52 -31.14
N ARG A 390 11.80 -15.70 -32.17
CA ARG A 390 11.53 -15.19 -33.53
C ARG A 390 10.24 -15.76 -34.09
N ASP A 391 10.03 -17.06 -33.92
CA ASP A 391 8.83 -17.76 -34.41
C ASP A 391 7.55 -17.29 -33.70
N SER A 392 7.66 -16.63 -32.55
CA SER A 392 6.52 -16.10 -31.79
C SER A 392 6.26 -14.60 -32.00
N LEU A 393 7.17 -13.87 -32.67
CA LEU A 393 7.12 -12.40 -32.75
C LEU A 393 5.90 -11.90 -33.53
N ASP A 394 5.59 -12.51 -34.67
CA ASP A 394 4.48 -12.07 -35.51
C ASP A 394 3.14 -12.16 -34.78
N PHE A 395 2.93 -13.25 -34.03
CA PHE A 395 1.76 -13.41 -33.18
C PHE A 395 1.71 -12.35 -32.08
N ALA A 396 2.83 -12.11 -31.39
CA ALA A 396 2.92 -11.13 -30.31
C ALA A 396 2.67 -9.69 -30.79
N ILE A 397 3.16 -9.33 -31.97
CA ILE A 397 2.91 -8.03 -32.63
C ILE A 397 1.43 -7.93 -33.02
N LYS A 398 0.85 -9.00 -33.57
CA LYS A 398 -0.58 -9.04 -33.93
C LYS A 398 -1.47 -8.83 -32.70
N ALA A 399 -1.18 -9.51 -31.59
CA ALA A 399 -1.89 -9.35 -30.33
C ALA A 399 -1.76 -7.91 -29.79
N ALA A 400 -0.55 -7.35 -29.77
CA ALA A 400 -0.31 -5.98 -29.28
C ALA A 400 -1.09 -4.94 -30.08
N ARG A 401 -1.11 -5.07 -31.41
CA ARG A 401 -1.88 -4.19 -32.29
C ARG A 401 -3.38 -4.36 -32.10
N HIS A 402 -3.86 -5.59 -31.92
CA HIS A 402 -5.28 -5.87 -31.67
C HIS A 402 -5.78 -5.16 -30.41
N PHE A 403 -5.00 -5.20 -29.33
CA PHE A 403 -5.30 -4.52 -28.07
C PHE A 403 -4.78 -3.07 -27.99
N ARG A 404 -4.25 -2.51 -29.09
CA ARG A 404 -3.72 -1.14 -29.16
C ARG A 404 -2.68 -0.83 -28.07
N TYR A 405 -1.89 -1.83 -27.68
CA TYR A 405 -0.91 -1.74 -26.59
C TYR A 405 -1.51 -1.36 -25.22
N GLU A 406 -2.81 -1.58 -25.02
CA GLU A 406 -3.50 -1.40 -23.75
C GLU A 406 -3.48 -2.71 -22.96
N TRP A 407 -2.73 -2.75 -21.86
CA TRP A 407 -2.54 -3.91 -20.97
C TRP A 407 -2.91 -3.55 -19.52
N PRO A 408 -3.18 -4.53 -18.63
CA PRO A 408 -3.28 -5.97 -18.88
C PRO A 408 -4.65 -6.38 -19.45
N VAL A 409 -4.66 -7.46 -20.25
CA VAL A 409 -5.89 -8.06 -20.81
C VAL A 409 -5.80 -9.58 -20.73
N GLN A 410 -6.89 -10.24 -20.32
CA GLN A 410 -7.04 -11.69 -20.42
C GLN A 410 -7.92 -12.05 -21.62
N PHE A 411 -7.43 -12.93 -22.50
CA PHE A 411 -8.07 -13.25 -23.77
C PHE A 411 -7.83 -14.70 -24.21
N LYS A 412 -8.53 -15.13 -25.25
CA LYS A 412 -8.32 -16.42 -25.93
C LYS A 412 -7.21 -16.31 -26.96
N VAL A 413 -6.16 -17.11 -26.81
CA VAL A 413 -4.98 -17.09 -27.69
C VAL A 413 -5.31 -17.46 -29.16
N THR A 414 -6.44 -18.13 -29.40
CA THR A 414 -6.85 -18.58 -30.73
C THR A 414 -7.46 -17.46 -31.59
N ASP A 415 -8.22 -16.54 -30.99
CA ASP A 415 -9.01 -15.54 -31.72
C ASP A 415 -9.00 -14.12 -31.11
N PHE A 416 -8.33 -13.91 -29.98
CA PHE A 416 -8.27 -12.67 -29.21
C PHE A 416 -9.59 -12.23 -28.55
N SER A 417 -10.58 -13.11 -28.44
CA SER A 417 -11.79 -12.83 -27.65
C SER A 417 -11.44 -12.57 -26.18
N ILE A 418 -11.96 -11.48 -25.63
CA ILE A 418 -11.65 -11.04 -24.27
C ILE A 418 -12.41 -11.90 -23.26
N ILE A 419 -11.68 -12.51 -22.32
CA ILE A 419 -12.24 -13.27 -21.19
C ILE A 419 -12.55 -12.32 -20.04
N THR A 420 -11.60 -11.44 -19.71
CA THR A 420 -11.78 -10.40 -18.70
C THR A 420 -11.01 -9.18 -19.13
N LYS A 421 -11.72 -8.05 -19.29
CA LYS A 421 -11.08 -6.74 -19.24
C LYS A 421 -10.78 -6.53 -17.76
N ASN A 422 -9.56 -6.81 -17.32
CA ASN A 422 -9.08 -6.45 -15.98
C ASN A 422 -8.91 -4.92 -15.90
N ALA A 423 -9.99 -4.19 -16.15
CA ALA A 423 -10.17 -2.79 -15.82
C ALA A 423 -11.29 -2.81 -14.78
N GLY A 424 -10.96 -3.08 -13.52
CA GLY A 424 -11.84 -2.69 -12.42
C GLY A 424 -12.14 -1.20 -12.51
N ASP A 425 -13.12 -0.69 -11.77
CA ASP A 425 -13.75 0.65 -11.86
C ASP A 425 -12.82 1.89 -11.93
N SER A 426 -11.50 1.72 -11.89
CA SER A 426 -10.45 2.74 -12.11
C SER A 426 -9.67 2.62 -13.44
N GLY A 427 -9.97 1.63 -14.30
CA GLY A 427 -9.25 1.42 -15.56
C GLY A 427 -7.83 0.86 -15.43
N ARG A 428 -7.43 0.40 -14.23
CA ARG A 428 -6.10 -0.17 -13.98
C ARG A 428 -6.28 -1.58 -13.41
N GLY A 429 -5.83 -2.59 -14.15
CA GLY A 429 -5.84 -4.00 -13.73
C GLY A 429 -4.85 -4.31 -12.61
N GLN A 430 -4.65 -5.59 -12.31
CA GLN A 430 -3.59 -6.04 -11.39
C GLN A 430 -2.25 -5.41 -11.81
N THR A 431 -1.78 -4.48 -10.99
CA THR A 431 -0.46 -3.85 -11.10
C THR A 431 0.51 -4.60 -10.20
N ASP A 432 0.77 -5.87 -10.50
CA ASP A 432 1.94 -6.58 -9.97
C ASP A 432 3.08 -6.36 -10.96
N VAL A 433 3.84 -5.29 -10.75
CA VAL A 433 4.91 -4.84 -11.63
C VAL A 433 6.23 -5.45 -11.19
N GLY A 434 6.67 -6.50 -11.89
CA GLY A 434 8.09 -6.82 -12.00
C GLY A 434 8.70 -6.02 -13.16
N ALA A 435 9.50 -5.00 -12.85
CA ALA A 435 10.28 -4.18 -13.78
C ALA A 435 9.48 -3.24 -14.72
N SER A 436 9.16 -2.05 -14.19
CA SER A 436 8.90 -0.85 -14.99
C SER A 436 10.16 -0.36 -15.69
N THR A 437 10.39 -0.78 -16.93
CA THR A 437 11.13 0.03 -17.91
C THR A 437 10.13 0.78 -18.77
N HIS A 438 9.76 1.99 -18.35
CA HIS A 438 9.13 2.94 -19.25
C HIS A 438 10.19 3.45 -20.22
N GLY A 439 10.20 2.91 -21.43
CA GLY A 439 10.81 3.54 -22.58
C GLY A 439 9.80 4.50 -23.21
N SER A 440 10.06 5.80 -23.09
CA SER A 440 9.69 6.81 -24.08
C SER A 440 10.76 7.90 -24.08
#